data_AF-A0A3A4YPW3-F1
#
_entry.id   AF-A0A3A4YPW3-F1
#
_cell.length_a   1.000
_cell.length_b   1.000
_cell.length_c   1.000
_cell.angle_alpha   90.00
_cell.angle_beta   90.00
_cell.angle_gamma   90.00
#
_symmetry.space_group_name_H-M   'P 1'
#
loop_
_entity.id
_entity.type
_entity.pdbx_description
1 polymer ?
#
loop_
_entity_poly.entity_id
_entity_poly.type
_entity_poly.pdbx_seq_one_letter_code
_entity_poly.pdbx_strand_id
1 'polypeptide(L)'
;MARIIHCHPGRTTYAYHIFTDLDFWDARRIIKDLAFVRRNFGQDPPGSEFPTQVVAEDISRSDRGKLDKRLKKALVAPPRHIVVEGLLKDGFFEFDPLAYYPSHWSRKKIFHFTLHRLPLDNAALNSPYQTVLVEWKGDKIRIEKIKRKEKYDPLIRTKQDALQRIKVPACF
;
A
#
# COMPACT_ATOMS: atom_id res chain seq x y z
N MET A 1 10.67 1.67 -8.68
CA MET A 1 11.25 0.60 -7.83
C MET A 1 11.19 1.08 -6.40
N ALA A 2 11.12 0.18 -5.42
CA ALA A 2 11.13 0.57 -4.01
C ALA A 2 12.44 1.25 -3.61
N ARG A 3 12.35 2.37 -2.90
CA ARG A 3 13.47 3.02 -2.23
C ARG A 3 13.74 2.31 -0.91
N ILE A 4 15.01 2.23 -0.53
CA ILE A 4 15.48 1.53 0.66
C ILE A 4 16.48 2.43 1.38
N ILE A 5 16.27 2.63 2.68
CA ILE A 5 17.22 3.29 3.58
C ILE A 5 17.66 2.26 4.61
N HIS A 6 18.97 2.05 4.76
CA HIS A 6 19.50 1.22 5.83
C HIS A 6 19.48 2.00 7.14
N CYS A 7 18.93 1.39 8.20
CA CYS A 7 19.00 1.97 9.52
C CYS A 7 20.47 1.95 10.01
N HIS A 8 20.89 3.04 10.66
CA HIS A 8 22.22 3.11 11.24
C HIS A 8 22.39 2.03 12.33
N PRO A 9 23.51 1.28 12.36
CA PRO A 9 23.71 0.20 13.35
C PRO A 9 23.57 0.66 14.80
N GLY A 10 24.01 1.88 15.13
CA GLY A 10 23.86 2.46 16.48
C GLY A 10 22.43 2.85 16.87
N ARG A 11 21.45 2.73 15.96
CA ARG A 11 20.04 3.06 16.21
C ARG A 11 19.13 1.82 16.21
N THR A 12 19.70 0.62 16.18
CA THR A 12 18.92 -0.61 16.12
C THR A 12 19.63 -1.79 16.78
N THR A 13 18.84 -2.74 17.30
CA THR A 13 19.32 -4.01 17.85
C THR A 13 19.27 -5.16 16.83
N TYR A 14 18.78 -4.90 15.61
CA TYR A 14 18.60 -5.91 14.58
C TYR A 14 19.85 -6.05 13.69
N ALA A 15 20.24 -7.28 13.34
CA ALA A 15 21.31 -7.52 12.36
C ALA A 15 20.96 -6.99 10.96
N TYR A 16 19.66 -6.91 10.65
CA TYR A 16 19.16 -6.28 9.44
C TYR A 16 18.00 -5.36 9.78
N HIS A 17 18.11 -4.09 9.39
CA HIS A 17 17.04 -3.11 9.54
C HIS A 17 17.07 -2.13 8.38
N ILE A 18 15.98 -2.07 7.63
CA ILE A 18 15.77 -1.09 6.57
C ILE A 18 14.41 -0.43 6.69
N PHE A 19 14.31 0.76 6.11
CA PHE A 19 13.07 1.47 5.83
C PHE A 19 12.81 1.42 4.32
N THR A 20 11.56 1.27 3.92
CA THR A 20 11.17 1.25 2.50
C THR A 20 9.89 2.03 2.26
N ASP A 21 9.78 2.63 1.08
CA ASP A 21 8.61 3.36 0.60
C ASP A 21 7.45 2.44 0.17
N LEU A 22 7.62 1.11 0.24
CA LEU A 22 6.54 0.15 0.03
C LEU A 22 5.50 0.22 1.14
N ASP A 23 4.22 0.16 0.77
CA ASP A 23 3.14 -0.04 1.73
C ASP A 23 3.36 -1.29 2.59
N PHE A 24 2.96 -1.22 3.86
CA PHE A 24 3.12 -2.27 4.86
C PHE A 24 2.61 -3.64 4.39
N TRP A 25 1.42 -3.71 3.79
CA TRP A 25 0.86 -4.99 3.36
C TRP A 25 1.55 -5.54 2.11
N ASP A 26 2.00 -4.66 1.23
CA ASP A 26 2.75 -5.02 0.04
C ASP A 26 4.10 -5.62 0.45
N ALA A 27 4.80 -4.94 1.36
CA ALA A 27 6.05 -5.43 1.93
C ALA A 27 5.87 -6.77 2.64
N ARG A 28 4.83 -6.92 3.49
CA ARG A 28 4.54 -8.19 4.19
C ARG A 28 4.35 -9.36 3.21
N ARG A 29 3.65 -9.14 2.10
CA ARG A 29 3.43 -10.16 1.08
C ARG A 29 4.70 -10.51 0.29
N ILE A 30 5.57 -9.54 0.04
CA ILE A 30 6.81 -9.72 -0.72
C ILE A 30 7.87 -10.42 0.14
N ILE A 31 8.00 -10.00 1.39
CA ILE A 31 9.05 -10.48 2.32
C ILE A 31 8.70 -11.86 2.87
N LYS A 32 7.41 -12.11 3.15
CA LYS A 32 6.90 -13.36 3.70
C LYS A 32 7.59 -13.72 5.02
N ASP A 33 8.39 -14.77 5.01
CA ASP A 33 9.04 -15.44 6.12
C ASP A 33 10.53 -15.07 6.25
N LEU A 34 11.08 -14.26 5.33
CA LEU A 34 12.51 -13.91 5.34
C LEU A 34 12.89 -12.88 6.41
N ALA A 35 11.95 -12.06 6.86
CA ALA A 35 12.16 -11.02 7.85
C ALA A 35 10.82 -10.54 8.43
N PHE A 36 10.86 -9.87 9.57
CA PHE A 36 9.68 -9.23 10.16
C PHE A 36 9.40 -7.89 9.48
N VAL A 37 8.12 -7.63 9.23
CA VAL A 37 7.65 -6.37 8.64
C VAL A 37 6.90 -5.57 9.70
N ARG A 38 7.30 -4.32 9.89
CA ARG A 38 6.70 -3.40 10.86
C ARG A 38 6.28 -2.10 10.17
N ARG A 39 5.33 -1.39 10.76
CA ARG A 39 4.97 -0.04 10.30
C ARG A 39 5.98 0.97 10.83
N ASN A 40 6.33 1.95 10.01
CA ASN A 40 7.13 3.08 10.43
C ASN A 40 6.21 4.23 10.85
N PHE A 41 6.32 4.65 12.11
CA PHE A 41 5.65 5.84 12.65
C PHE A 41 6.65 6.96 13.00
N GLY A 42 7.93 6.78 12.67
CA GLY A 42 8.98 7.73 12.95
C GLY A 42 8.96 8.95 12.03
N GLN A 43 9.79 9.93 12.37
CA GLN A 43 10.04 11.15 11.56
C GLN A 43 11.41 11.12 10.85
N ASP A 44 12.29 10.17 11.20
CA ASP A 44 13.63 10.03 10.63
C ASP A 44 13.97 8.55 10.36
N PRO A 45 13.69 8.01 9.15
CA PRO A 45 12.98 8.66 8.05
C PRO A 45 11.45 8.74 8.32
N PRO A 46 10.75 9.71 7.70
CA PRO A 46 9.33 9.94 7.96
C PRO A 46 8.46 8.78 7.47
N GLY A 47 7.53 8.32 8.31
CA GLY A 47 6.59 7.24 7.99
C GLY A 47 5.64 7.55 6.83
N SER A 48 5.40 8.82 6.53
CA SER A 48 4.61 9.23 5.37
C SER A 48 5.30 8.93 4.03
N GLU A 49 6.63 8.91 4.03
CA GLU A 49 7.45 8.63 2.86
C GLU A 49 7.99 7.18 2.84
N PHE A 50 8.41 6.69 4.01
CA PHE A 50 8.92 5.34 4.23
C PHE A 50 8.02 4.63 5.24
N PRO A 51 6.84 4.15 4.86
CA PRO A 51 5.79 3.66 5.77
C PRO A 51 6.12 2.32 6.42
N THR A 52 7.17 1.65 5.96
CA THR A 52 7.47 0.27 6.35
C THR A 52 8.91 0.09 6.77
N GLN A 53 9.09 -0.67 7.85
CA GLN A 53 10.36 -1.18 8.33
C GLN A 53 10.44 -2.69 8.07
N VAL A 54 11.62 -3.16 7.68
CA VAL A 54 11.91 -4.60 7.54
C VAL A 54 13.07 -4.92 8.46
N VAL A 55 12.85 -5.83 9.39
CA VAL A 55 13.80 -6.15 10.46
C VAL A 55 14.02 -7.64 10.59
N ALA A 56 15.26 -8.05 10.86
CA ALA A 56 15.61 -9.42 11.21
C ALA A 56 16.68 -9.42 12.31
N GLU A 57 16.48 -10.25 13.34
CA GLU A 57 17.42 -10.40 14.46
C GLU A 57 18.71 -11.07 14.00
N ASP A 58 18.57 -12.11 13.17
CA ASP A 58 19.66 -12.73 12.42
C ASP A 58 19.17 -12.96 10.98
N ILE A 59 20.08 -12.88 10.00
CA ILE A 59 19.77 -13.15 8.59
C ILE A 59 21.00 -13.70 7.87
N SER A 60 20.82 -14.80 7.13
CA SER A 60 21.89 -15.34 6.30
C SER A 60 22.22 -14.38 5.14
N ARG A 61 23.47 -14.40 4.65
CA ARG A 61 23.84 -13.65 3.44
C ARG A 61 22.95 -14.01 2.25
N SER A 62 22.53 -15.27 2.14
CA SER A 62 21.68 -15.75 1.06
C SER A 62 20.27 -15.14 1.13
N ASP A 63 19.69 -15.06 2.33
CA ASP A 63 18.34 -14.54 2.53
C ASP A 63 18.30 -13.02 2.41
N ARG A 64 19.36 -12.33 2.86
CA ARG A 64 19.55 -10.91 2.58
C ARG A 64 19.55 -10.64 1.07
N GLY A 65 20.30 -11.42 0.29
CA GLY A 65 20.32 -11.31 -1.16
C GLY A 65 18.95 -11.56 -1.81
N LYS A 66 18.18 -12.54 -1.31
CA LYS A 66 16.80 -12.80 -1.76
C LYS A 66 15.89 -11.61 -1.45
N LEU A 67 15.97 -11.08 -0.24
CA LEU A 67 15.17 -9.96 0.25
C LEU A 67 15.41 -8.71 -0.61
N ASP A 68 16.67 -8.33 -0.81
CA ASP A 68 17.05 -7.18 -1.64
C ASP A 68 16.56 -7.35 -3.09
N LYS A 69 16.66 -8.57 -3.66
CA LYS A 69 16.17 -8.87 -5.01
C LYS A 69 14.65 -8.74 -5.12
N ARG A 70 13.91 -9.16 -4.09
CA ARG A 70 12.44 -9.05 -4.04
C ARG A 70 12.00 -7.59 -3.92
N LEU A 71 12.63 -6.81 -3.04
CA LEU A 71 12.31 -5.39 -2.85
C LEU A 71 12.62 -4.56 -4.09
N LYS A 72 13.76 -4.78 -4.75
CA LYS A 72 14.12 -4.06 -5.98
C LYS A 72 13.08 -4.20 -7.09
N LYS A 73 12.40 -5.36 -7.18
CA LYS A 73 11.35 -5.62 -8.18
C LYS A 73 9.98 -5.09 -7.77
N ALA A 74 9.81 -4.65 -6.53
CA ALA A 74 8.53 -4.20 -6.02
C ALA A 74 8.13 -2.86 -6.64
N LEU A 75 6.87 -2.77 -7.02
CA LEU A 75 6.26 -1.52 -7.47
C LEU A 75 5.69 -0.78 -6.27
N VAL A 76 6.09 0.47 -6.12
CA VAL A 76 5.58 1.34 -5.06
C VAL A 76 4.16 1.80 -5.44
N ALA A 77 3.39 2.17 -4.42
CA ALA A 77 2.11 2.86 -4.55
C ALA A 77 2.00 3.84 -3.38
N PRO A 78 1.08 4.81 -3.45
CA PRO A 78 0.78 5.66 -2.31
C PRO A 78 0.53 4.81 -1.06
N PRO A 79 1.20 5.11 0.08
CA PRO A 79 0.96 4.37 1.32
C PRO A 79 -0.52 4.44 1.71
N ARG A 80 -1.12 3.30 2.07
CA ARG A 80 -2.58 3.23 2.31
C ARG A 80 -3.02 4.17 3.42
N HIS A 81 -2.19 4.36 4.44
CA HIS A 81 -2.52 5.25 5.55
C HIS A 81 -2.56 6.73 5.12
N ILE A 82 -1.72 7.15 4.17
CA ILE A 82 -1.72 8.51 3.63
C ILE A 82 -2.98 8.75 2.79
N VAL A 83 -3.39 7.76 1.99
CA VAL A 83 -4.66 7.85 1.25
C VAL A 83 -5.84 7.98 2.20
N VAL A 84 -5.89 7.13 3.24
CA VAL A 84 -6.96 7.18 4.25
C VAL A 84 -6.95 8.53 4.98
N GLU A 85 -5.78 9.04 5.36
CA GLU A 85 -5.63 10.32 6.03
C GLU A 85 -6.16 11.48 5.17
N GLY A 86 -5.76 11.57 3.90
CA GLY A 86 -6.27 12.58 2.98
C GLY A 86 -7.79 12.50 2.79
N LEU A 87 -8.33 11.28 2.65
CA LEU A 87 -9.79 11.08 2.55
C LEU A 87 -10.54 11.50 3.82
N LEU A 88 -9.96 11.34 5.00
CA LEU A 88 -10.58 11.74 6.26
C LEU A 88 -10.47 13.24 6.51
N LYS A 89 -9.36 13.87 6.12
CA LYS A 89 -9.12 15.30 6.34
C LYS A 89 -9.78 16.19 5.29
N ASP A 90 -9.55 15.86 4.02
CA ASP A 90 -9.89 16.73 2.89
C ASP A 90 -11.08 16.21 2.07
N GLY A 91 -11.55 14.99 2.37
CA GLY A 91 -12.60 14.31 1.61
C GLY A 91 -12.11 13.69 0.29
N PHE A 92 -10.89 14.00 -0.14
CA PHE A 92 -10.24 13.45 -1.32
C PHE A 92 -8.74 13.24 -1.11
N PHE A 93 -8.13 12.41 -1.96
CA PHE A 93 -6.69 12.27 -2.09
C PHE A 93 -6.33 12.27 -3.58
N GLU A 94 -5.33 13.06 -3.96
CA GLU A 94 -4.89 13.20 -5.33
C GLU A 94 -3.38 12.96 -5.43
N PHE A 95 -2.96 12.19 -6.44
CA PHE A 95 -1.55 11.91 -6.66
C PHE A 95 -1.19 11.83 -8.14
N ASP A 96 0.07 12.13 -8.44
CA ASP A 96 0.67 11.89 -9.76
C ASP A 96 1.05 10.41 -9.89
N PRO A 97 0.46 9.66 -10.84
CA PRO A 97 0.78 8.25 -11.04
C PRO A 97 2.23 8.01 -11.46
N LEU A 98 2.89 8.96 -12.12
CA LEU A 98 4.29 8.81 -12.55
C LEU A 98 5.27 8.80 -11.37
N ALA A 99 4.86 9.31 -10.20
CA ALA A 99 5.63 9.19 -8.98
C ALA A 99 5.73 7.74 -8.46
N TYR A 100 4.83 6.85 -8.88
CA TYR A 100 4.71 5.49 -8.33
C TYR A 100 4.82 4.38 -9.40
N TYR A 101 4.28 4.63 -10.59
CA TYR A 101 4.15 3.65 -11.66
C TYR A 101 5.15 3.93 -12.79
N PRO A 102 5.60 2.89 -13.53
CA PRO A 102 6.47 3.09 -14.67
C PRO A 102 5.81 3.92 -15.78
N SER A 103 6.55 4.87 -16.37
CA SER A 103 6.06 5.78 -17.42
C SER A 103 5.55 5.07 -18.69
N HIS A 104 6.07 3.88 -19.00
CA HIS A 104 5.64 3.08 -20.14
C HIS A 104 4.30 2.34 -19.90
N TRP A 105 3.70 2.43 -18.71
CA TRP A 105 2.41 1.80 -18.44
C TRP A 105 1.26 2.64 -18.99
N SER A 106 0.33 1.98 -19.68
CA SER A 106 -0.91 2.63 -20.10
C SER A 106 -1.75 3.10 -18.91
N ARG A 107 -2.54 4.17 -19.11
CA ARG A 107 -3.50 4.66 -18.10
C ARG A 107 -4.44 3.56 -17.60
N LYS A 108 -4.90 2.66 -18.48
CA LYS A 108 -5.75 1.52 -18.11
C LYS A 108 -5.06 0.58 -17.12
N LYS A 109 -3.78 0.26 -17.36
CA LYS A 109 -2.98 -0.61 -16.49
C LYS A 109 -2.73 0.06 -15.14
N ILE A 110 -2.33 1.33 -15.13
CA ILE A 110 -2.16 2.11 -13.90
C ILE A 110 -3.44 2.09 -13.08
N PHE A 111 -4.57 2.46 -13.69
CA PHE A 111 -5.85 2.54 -13.01
C PHE A 111 -6.31 1.20 -12.43
N HIS A 112 -6.14 0.11 -13.19
CA HIS A 112 -6.40 -1.25 -12.70
C HIS A 112 -5.57 -1.59 -11.45
N PHE A 113 -4.27 -1.30 -11.47
CA PHE A 113 -3.41 -1.53 -10.31
C PHE A 113 -3.76 -0.61 -9.13
N THR A 114 -4.12 0.64 -9.38
CA THR A 114 -4.55 1.57 -8.33
C THR A 114 -5.80 1.04 -7.61
N LEU A 115 -6.85 0.66 -8.34
CA LEU A 115 -8.08 0.13 -7.75
C LEU A 115 -7.85 -1.08 -6.83
N HIS A 116 -7.00 -2.02 -7.25
CA HIS A 116 -6.71 -3.21 -6.46
C HIS A 116 -5.81 -2.96 -5.24
N ARG A 117 -5.09 -1.84 -5.21
CA ARG A 117 -4.18 -1.48 -4.13
C ARG A 117 -4.87 -0.67 -3.04
N LEU A 118 -5.84 0.15 -3.43
CA LEU A 118 -6.55 1.01 -2.50
C LEU A 118 -7.32 0.20 -1.46
N PRO A 119 -7.39 0.67 -0.21
CA PRO A 119 -8.16 0.02 0.83
C PRO A 119 -9.66 0.33 0.67
N LEU A 120 -10.22 0.06 -0.51
CA LEU A 120 -11.60 0.41 -0.89
C LEU A 120 -12.66 -0.30 -0.03
N ASP A 121 -12.29 -1.40 0.63
CA ASP A 121 -13.17 -2.15 1.53
C ASP A 121 -12.97 -1.79 3.02
N ASN A 122 -12.11 -0.81 3.30
CA ASN A 122 -11.93 -0.31 4.68
C ASN A 122 -13.22 0.37 5.14
N ALA A 123 -13.72 -0.01 6.32
CA ALA A 123 -14.93 0.54 6.92
C ALA A 123 -14.92 2.07 7.07
N ALA A 124 -13.74 2.69 7.21
CA ALA A 124 -13.60 4.14 7.24
C ALA A 124 -13.95 4.82 5.90
N LEU A 125 -13.76 4.10 4.79
CA LEU A 125 -13.91 4.59 3.43
C LEU A 125 -15.17 4.08 2.74
N ASN A 126 -15.65 2.89 3.11
CA ASN A 126 -16.79 2.23 2.49
C ASN A 126 -17.78 1.76 3.55
N SER A 127 -19.02 2.19 3.39
CA SER A 127 -20.14 1.88 4.27
C SER A 127 -21.42 1.71 3.44
N PRO A 128 -22.54 1.28 4.03
CA PRO A 128 -23.80 1.20 3.30
C PRO A 128 -24.25 2.52 2.67
N TYR A 129 -23.75 3.66 3.15
CA TYR A 129 -24.13 4.99 2.68
C TYR A 129 -23.01 5.74 1.97
N GLN A 130 -21.79 5.21 1.98
CA GLN A 130 -20.62 5.90 1.44
C GLN A 130 -19.75 4.93 0.65
N THR A 131 -19.11 5.45 -0.38
CA THR A 131 -18.13 4.71 -1.16
C THR A 131 -17.03 5.65 -1.62
N VAL A 132 -15.99 5.08 -2.20
CA VAL A 132 -14.91 5.83 -2.82
C VAL A 132 -15.08 5.81 -4.33
N LEU A 133 -14.99 6.97 -4.96
CA LEU A 133 -14.83 7.13 -6.39
C LEU A 133 -13.34 7.29 -6.70
N VAL A 134 -12.84 6.54 -7.67
CA VAL A 134 -11.48 6.71 -8.19
C VAL A 134 -11.61 7.12 -9.64
N GLU A 135 -11.02 8.25 -10.02
CA GLU A 135 -11.11 8.78 -11.38
C GLU A 135 -9.83 9.49 -11.79
N TRP A 136 -9.65 9.63 -13.11
CA TRP A 136 -8.60 10.49 -13.65
C TRP A 136 -9.07 11.94 -13.64
N LYS A 137 -8.24 12.84 -13.11
CA LYS A 137 -8.39 14.28 -13.22
C LYS A 137 -7.18 14.82 -13.99
N GLY A 138 -7.35 14.98 -15.30
CA GLY A 138 -6.25 15.31 -16.20
C GLY A 138 -5.20 14.20 -16.20
N ASP A 139 -4.00 14.52 -15.71
CA ASP A 139 -2.87 13.59 -15.61
C ASP A 139 -2.72 12.94 -14.23
N LYS A 140 -3.58 13.30 -13.27
CA LYS A 140 -3.56 12.76 -11.92
C LYS A 140 -4.68 11.78 -11.67
N ILE A 141 -4.52 10.94 -10.66
CA ILE A 141 -5.61 10.12 -10.13
C ILE A 141 -6.13 10.77 -8.86
N ARG A 142 -7.44 10.98 -8.82
CA ARG A 142 -8.18 11.48 -7.65
C ARG A 142 -9.02 10.36 -7.07
N ILE A 143 -8.98 10.26 -5.75
CA ILE A 143 -9.73 9.34 -4.93
C ILE A 143 -10.62 10.20 -4.06
N GLU A 144 -11.94 10.03 -4.11
CA GLU A 144 -12.87 10.90 -3.42
C GLU A 144 -13.95 10.12 -2.69
N LYS A 145 -14.31 10.57 -1.49
CA LYS A 145 -15.38 9.97 -0.71
C LYS A 145 -16.72 10.53 -1.17
N ILE A 146 -17.57 9.65 -1.70
CA ILE A 146 -18.90 10.02 -2.20
C ILE A 146 -20.00 9.36 -1.36
N LYS A 147 -21.14 10.04 -1.24
CA LYS A 147 -22.36 9.46 -0.66
C LYS A 147 -23.07 8.61 -1.71
N ARG A 148 -23.53 7.43 -1.30
CA ARG A 148 -24.41 6.59 -2.13
C ARG A 148 -25.80 7.22 -2.16
N LYS A 149 -26.48 7.11 -3.29
CA LYS A 149 -27.88 7.58 -3.44
C LYS A 149 -28.83 6.75 -2.57
N GLU A 150 -28.53 5.47 -2.41
CA GLU A 150 -29.32 4.50 -1.66
C GLU A 150 -28.42 3.65 -0.78
N LYS A 151 -29.02 3.07 0.28
CA LYS A 151 -28.33 2.14 1.18
C LYS A 151 -27.91 0.90 0.40
N TYR A 152 -26.63 0.57 0.43
CA TYR A 152 -26.09 -0.63 -0.18
C TYR A 152 -25.81 -1.71 0.88
N ASP A 153 -26.66 -2.74 0.91
CA ASP A 153 -26.48 -3.93 1.73
C ASP A 153 -26.05 -5.12 0.84
N PRO A 154 -24.74 -5.43 0.76
CA PRO A 154 -24.28 -6.53 -0.08
C PRO A 154 -24.73 -7.89 0.48
N LEU A 155 -25.68 -8.52 -0.22
CA LEU A 155 -26.18 -9.87 0.05
C LEU A 155 -25.15 -10.90 -0.43
N ILE A 156 -24.66 -11.75 0.48
CA ILE A 156 -23.78 -12.88 0.12
C ILE A 156 -24.69 -13.99 -0.41
N ARG A 157 -24.69 -14.19 -1.72
CA ARG A 157 -25.50 -15.24 -2.36
C ARG A 157 -24.65 -16.40 -2.83
N THR A 158 -23.39 -16.13 -3.13
CA THR A 158 -22.49 -17.11 -3.74
C THR A 158 -21.19 -17.26 -2.97
N LYS A 159 -20.49 -18.38 -3.22
CA LYS A 159 -19.12 -18.62 -2.74
C LYS A 159 -18.16 -17.53 -3.25
N GLN A 160 -18.39 -16.96 -4.43
CA GLN A 160 -17.58 -15.85 -4.95
C GLN A 160 -17.78 -14.56 -4.15
N ASP A 161 -19.01 -14.24 -3.74
CA ASP A 161 -19.31 -13.08 -2.89
C ASP A 161 -18.62 -13.21 -1.52
N ALA A 162 -18.62 -14.43 -0.97
CA ALA A 162 -17.91 -14.73 0.27
C ALA A 162 -16.38 -14.56 0.11
N LEU A 163 -15.80 -15.05 -0.99
CA LEU A 163 -14.37 -14.91 -1.27
C LEU A 163 -13.95 -13.46 -1.53
N GLN A 164 -14.79 -12.64 -2.17
CA GLN A 164 -14.52 -11.22 -2.37
C GLN A 164 -14.44 -10.46 -1.04
N ARG A 165 -15.23 -10.83 -0.03
CA ARG A 165 -15.14 -10.25 1.32
C ARG A 165 -13.92 -10.70 2.13
N ILE A 166 -13.38 -11.89 1.85
CA ILE A 166 -12.13 -12.37 2.45
C ILE A 166 -10.91 -11.70 1.79
N LYS A 167 -11.09 -11.04 0.64
CA LYS A 167 -10.03 -10.40 -0.14
C LYS A 167 -9.42 -9.24 0.67
N VAL A 168 -8.45 -9.55 1.52
CA VAL A 168 -7.45 -8.59 1.98
C VAL A 168 -6.92 -7.90 0.71
N PRO A 169 -6.86 -6.56 0.63
CA PRO A 169 -6.35 -5.85 -0.54
C PRO A 169 -4.99 -6.41 -0.95
N ALA A 170 -5.03 -7.31 -1.91
CA ALA A 170 -3.95 -8.19 -2.29
C ALA A 170 -3.53 -7.74 -3.68
N CYS A 171 -2.33 -7.19 -3.76
CA CYS A 171 -1.81 -6.52 -4.94
C CYS A 171 -1.30 -7.51 -5.99
N PHE A 172 -2.14 -8.45 -6.45
CA PHE A 172 -1.87 -9.31 -7.60
C PHE A 172 -3.16 -9.68 -8.30
#